data_AF-A0A352UHQ7-F1
#
_entry.id   AF-A0A352UHQ7-F1
#
_cell.length_a   1.000
_cell.length_b   1.000
_cell.length_c   1.000
_cell.angle_alpha   90.00
_cell.angle_beta   90.00
_cell.angle_gamma   90.00
#
_symmetry.space_group_name_H-M   'P 1'
#
loop_
_entity.id
_entity.type
_entity.pdbx_description
1 polymer ?
#
loop_
_entity_poly.entity_id
_entity_poly.type
_entity_poly.pdbx_seq_one_letter_code
_entity_poly.pdbx_strand_id
1 'polypeptide(L)'
;EDIFLEQMEDAYRRYGFAVAVVSENARGLKGVLGGEQDPNLVDDFGHEYYDGPARYLAGLIGKSLGVRARYEKPGTIQRSMMSTTSRSDIQEAEMAGRAAVKAALNGEAGVMVTLARA
;
A
#
# COMPACT_ATOMS: atom_id res chain seq x y z
N GLU A 1 18.04 -1.33 5.12
CA GLU A 1 17.92 -0.22 4.14
C GLU A 1 18.97 -0.29 3.04
N ASP A 2 20.15 -0.87 3.29
CA ASP A 2 21.27 -0.91 2.33
C ASP A 2 20.91 -1.52 0.97
N ILE A 3 20.22 -2.67 0.95
CA ILE A 3 19.76 -3.31 -0.30
C ILE A 3 18.84 -2.36 -1.11
N PHE A 4 17.99 -1.59 -0.43
CA PHE A 4 17.12 -0.62 -1.08
C PHE A 4 17.94 0.51 -1.71
N LEU A 5 18.95 1.03 -1.02
CA LEU A 5 19.84 2.06 -1.56
C LEU A 5 20.62 1.56 -2.79
N GLU A 6 21.16 0.34 -2.72
CA GLU A 6 21.89 -0.27 -3.83
C GLU A 6 21.01 -0.43 -5.07
N GLN A 7 19.78 -0.92 -4.92
CA GLN A 7 18.82 -1.05 -6.03
C GLN A 7 18.42 0.30 -6.62
N MET A 8 18.21 1.31 -5.77
CA MET A 8 17.88 2.66 -6.22
C MET A 8 19.04 3.31 -6.96
N GLU A 9 20.27 3.10 -6.50
CA GLU A 9 21.48 3.60 -7.16
C GLU A 9 21.70 2.91 -8.52
N ASP A 10 21.58 1.59 -8.59
CA ASP A 10 21.74 0.84 -9.84
C ASP A 10 20.71 1.29 -10.90
N ALA A 11 19.43 1.38 -10.52
CA ALA A 11 18.38 1.88 -11.40
C ALA A 11 18.67 3.32 -11.86
N TYR A 12 19.08 4.20 -10.94
CA TYR A 12 19.39 5.59 -11.25
C TYR A 12 20.57 5.72 -12.21
N ARG A 13 21.66 4.98 -11.98
CA ARG A 13 22.85 4.98 -12.85
C ARG A 13 22.53 4.44 -14.25
N ARG A 14 21.65 3.44 -14.33
CA ARG A 14 21.30 2.78 -15.59
C ARG A 14 20.31 3.57 -16.43
N TYR A 15 19.32 4.21 -15.80
CA TYR A 15 18.18 4.81 -16.50
C TYR A 15 18.09 6.34 -16.36
N GLY A 16 18.93 6.95 -15.51
CA GLY A 16 18.88 8.39 -15.19
C GLY A 16 17.75 8.79 -14.23
N PHE A 17 16.91 7.84 -13.82
CA PHE A 17 15.85 8.00 -12.82
C PHE A 17 15.54 6.65 -12.14
N ALA A 18 14.88 6.68 -10.99
CA ALA A 18 14.41 5.49 -10.29
C ALA A 18 13.07 5.78 -9.62
N VAL A 19 12.19 4.78 -9.57
CA VAL A 19 10.87 4.85 -8.91
C VAL A 19 10.72 3.64 -8.01
N ALA A 20 10.42 3.89 -6.74
CA ALA A 20 10.08 2.85 -5.77
C ALA A 20 8.61 2.95 -5.38
N VAL A 21 7.93 1.80 -5.37
CA VAL A 21 6.58 1.67 -4.79
C VAL A 21 6.75 0.98 -3.44
N VAL A 22 6.30 1.65 -2.38
CA VAL A 22 6.49 1.16 -1.01
C VAL A 22 5.13 1.07 -0.33
N SER A 23 4.83 -0.08 0.25
CA SER A 23 3.62 -0.27 1.06
C SER A 23 3.66 0.61 2.32
N GLU A 24 2.49 1.10 2.74
CA GLU A 24 2.34 1.97 3.92
C GLU A 24 2.94 1.36 5.19
N ASN A 25 2.88 0.04 5.33
CA ASN A 25 3.36 -0.70 6.50
C ASN A 25 4.64 -1.50 6.22
N ALA A 26 5.46 -1.11 5.23
CA ALA A 26 6.70 -1.81 4.95
C ALA A 26 7.65 -1.76 6.15
N ARG A 27 8.22 -2.91 6.50
CA ARG A 27 9.11 -3.08 7.66
C ARG A 27 10.51 -3.50 7.19
N GLY A 28 11.52 -2.99 7.89
CA GLY A 28 12.90 -3.46 7.78
C GLY A 28 13.21 -4.55 8.80
N LEU A 29 14.46 -5.02 8.79
CA LEU A 29 14.94 -6.03 9.75
C LEU A 29 14.81 -5.59 11.21
N LYS A 30 14.80 -4.28 11.46
CA LYS A 30 14.69 -3.68 12.79
C LYS A 30 13.26 -3.21 13.13
N GLY A 31 12.26 -3.61 12.35
CA GLY A 31 10.87 -3.20 12.54
C GLY A 31 10.45 -2.05 11.62
N VAL A 32 9.73 -1.07 12.15
CA VAL A 32 9.18 0.05 11.37
C VAL A 32 10.31 0.86 10.75
N LEU A 33 10.21 1.15 9.46
CA LEU A 33 11.16 1.99 8.74
C LEU A 33 10.86 3.47 9.04
N GLY A 34 11.85 4.22 9.50
CA GLY A 34 11.78 5.68 9.45
C GLY A 34 11.31 6.46 10.66
N GLY A 35 11.22 5.83 11.83
CA GLY A 35 11.31 6.50 13.13
C GLY A 35 10.18 7.47 13.48
N GLU A 36 9.10 6.93 14.04
CA GLU A 36 8.91 6.88 15.50
C GLU A 36 8.65 5.39 15.85
N GLN A 37 9.16 4.89 16.99
CA GLN A 37 8.74 3.57 17.48
C GLN A 37 7.33 3.62 18.08
N ASP A 38 6.88 4.83 18.44
CA ASP A 38 5.56 5.10 18.94
C ASP A 38 4.59 5.38 17.78
N PRO A 39 3.36 4.87 17.84
CA PRO A 39 2.35 5.16 16.83
C PRO A 39 1.87 6.61 16.93
N ASN A 40 1.67 7.25 15.78
CA ASN A 40 1.06 8.58 15.69
C ASN A 40 -0.42 8.58 16.11
N LEU A 41 -1.08 7.43 15.95
CA LEU A 41 -2.47 7.21 16.28
C LEU A 41 -2.67 5.72 16.59
N VAL A 42 -3.48 5.44 17.60
CA VAL A 42 -4.07 4.12 17.83
C VAL A 42 -5.58 4.28 17.64
N ASP A 43 -6.19 3.50 16.75
CA ASP A 43 -7.65 3.57 16.55
C ASP A 43 -8.42 2.86 17.68
N ASP A 44 -9.75 3.00 17.68
CA ASP A 44 -10.64 2.41 18.68
C ASP A 44 -10.61 0.86 18.69
N PHE A 45 -10.07 0.23 17.65
CA PHE A 45 -9.86 -1.21 17.55
C PHE A 45 -8.46 -1.65 18.03
N GLY A 46 -7.60 -0.71 18.41
CA GLY A 46 -6.25 -0.95 18.89
C GLY A 46 -5.20 -1.06 17.78
N HIS A 47 -5.50 -0.65 16.55
CA HIS A 47 -4.50 -0.67 15.47
C HIS A 47 -3.59 0.56 15.53
N GLU A 48 -2.29 0.30 15.52
CA GLU A 48 -1.22 1.30 15.54
C GLU A 48 -0.94 1.84 14.13
N TYR A 49 -0.98 3.17 13.98
CA TYR A 49 -0.67 3.88 12.74
C TYR A 49 0.65 4.62 12.89
N TYR A 50 1.60 4.30 12.01
CA TYR A 50 2.91 4.93 11.93
C TYR A 50 2.97 5.90 10.76
N ASP A 51 3.93 6.83 10.78
CA ASP A 51 4.21 7.61 9.57
C ASP A 51 4.78 6.66 8.50
N GLY A 52 4.35 6.84 7.25
CA GLY A 52 4.67 5.91 6.18
C GLY A 52 6.18 5.92 5.85
N PRO A 53 6.76 4.78 5.43
CA PRO A 53 8.21 4.64 5.22
C PRO A 53 8.75 5.52 4.09
N ALA A 54 7.88 5.97 3.19
CA ALA A 54 8.25 6.68 1.96
C ALA A 54 9.01 7.99 2.24
N ARG A 55 8.60 8.77 3.24
CA ARG A 55 9.27 10.03 3.60
C ARG A 55 10.69 9.77 4.08
N TYR A 56 10.86 8.80 4.96
CA TYR A 56 12.16 8.40 5.48
C TYR A 56 13.08 7.87 4.37
N LEU A 57 12.58 6.95 3.55
CA LEU A 57 13.36 6.34 2.47
C LEU A 57 13.79 7.38 1.42
N ALA A 58 12.93 8.35 1.07
CA ALA A 58 13.32 9.45 0.20
C ALA A 58 14.41 10.33 0.83
N GLY A 59 14.30 10.63 2.12
CA GLY A 59 15.34 11.34 2.86
C GLY A 59 16.68 10.57 2.89
N LEU A 60 16.62 9.24 3.04
CA LEU A 60 17.78 8.37 3.02
C LEU A 60 18.46 8.38 1.63
N ILE A 61 17.70 8.23 0.54
CA ILE A 61 18.22 8.36 -0.83
C ILE A 61 18.94 9.70 -1.02
N GLY A 62 18.30 10.80 -0.61
CA GLY A 62 18.88 12.13 -0.78
C GLY A 62 20.19 12.31 -0.03
N LYS A 63 20.29 11.76 1.19
CA LYS A 63 21.52 11.79 2.00
C LYS A 63 22.63 10.89 1.44
N SER A 64 22.28 9.67 1.02
CA SER A 64 23.25 8.66 0.63
C SER A 64 23.75 8.83 -0.81
N LEU A 65 22.89 9.24 -1.73
CA LEU A 65 23.23 9.33 -3.16
C LEU A 65 23.45 10.78 -3.63
N GLY A 66 23.14 11.78 -2.80
CA GLY A 66 23.31 13.20 -3.15
C GLY A 66 22.36 13.69 -4.25
N VAL A 67 21.27 12.96 -4.51
CA VAL A 67 20.29 13.28 -5.55
C VAL A 67 18.98 13.82 -4.96
N ARG A 68 18.22 14.56 -5.76
CA ARG A 68 16.89 15.02 -5.36
C ARG A 68 15.89 13.86 -5.38
N ALA A 69 15.49 13.38 -4.20
CA ALA A 69 14.39 12.43 -4.05
C ALA A 69 13.10 13.13 -3.62
N ARG A 70 11.96 12.66 -4.12
CA ARG A 70 10.62 13.08 -3.69
C ARG A 70 9.81 11.84 -3.34
N TYR A 71 8.82 11.99 -2.46
CA TYR A 71 7.85 10.94 -2.17
C TYR A 71 6.45 11.52 -2.35
N GLU A 72 5.52 10.66 -2.78
CA GLU A 72 4.12 11.00 -2.92
C GLU A 72 3.30 9.93 -2.19
N LYS A 73 2.32 10.35 -1.39
CA LYS A 73 1.35 9.45 -0.72
C LYS A 73 -0.02 9.71 -1.36
N PRO A 74 -0.54 8.81 -2.21
CA PRO A 74 -1.85 9.00 -2.83
C PRO A 74 -2.99 9.18 -1.82
N GLY A 75 -2.90 8.54 -0.65
CA GLY A 75 -3.87 8.71 0.42
C GLY A 75 -5.27 8.27 -0.01
N THR A 76 -6.29 9.08 0.26
CA THR A 76 -7.69 8.70 -0.03
C THR A 76 -7.97 8.50 -1.53
N ILE A 77 -7.25 9.19 -2.42
CA ILE A 77 -7.53 9.10 -3.86
C ILE A 77 -7.39 7.68 -4.39
N GLN A 78 -6.45 6.89 -3.86
CA GLN A 78 -6.21 5.52 -4.32
C GLN A 78 -7.38 4.56 -4.05
N ARG A 79 -8.29 4.93 -3.13
CA ARG A 79 -9.44 4.13 -2.71
C ARG A 79 -10.80 4.79 -3.03
N SER A 80 -10.81 5.96 -3.67
CA SER A 80 -12.05 6.72 -3.91
C SER A 80 -12.17 7.31 -5.33
N MET A 81 -11.22 7.05 -6.23
CA MET A 81 -11.22 7.60 -7.59
C MET A 81 -12.06 6.76 -8.56
N MET A 82 -13.39 6.86 -8.44
CA MET A 82 -14.35 6.07 -9.24
C MET A 82 -14.19 6.21 -10.75
N SER A 83 -13.72 7.37 -11.23
CA SER A 83 -13.51 7.61 -12.66
C SER A 83 -12.43 6.74 -13.29
N THR A 84 -11.55 6.14 -12.48
CA THR A 84 -10.44 5.28 -12.93
C THR A 84 -10.57 3.84 -12.45
N THR A 85 -11.71 3.45 -11.87
CA THR A 85 -11.90 2.09 -11.35
C THR A 85 -11.84 1.05 -12.47
N SER A 86 -11.19 -0.08 -12.21
CA SER A 86 -11.12 -1.19 -13.14
C SER A 86 -12.52 -1.73 -13.47
N ARG A 87 -12.78 -1.97 -14.76
CA ARG A 87 -14.04 -2.61 -15.18
C ARG A 87 -14.23 -3.98 -14.54
N SER A 88 -13.15 -4.76 -14.39
CA SER A 88 -13.22 -6.07 -13.74
C SER A 88 -13.62 -5.94 -12.28
N ASP A 89 -13.06 -4.96 -11.56
CA ASP A 89 -13.38 -4.71 -10.15
C ASP A 89 -14.86 -4.32 -9.96
N ILE A 90 -15.40 -3.46 -10.84
CA ILE A 90 -16.83 -3.10 -10.83
C ILE A 90 -17.72 -4.33 -11.03
N GLN A 91 -17.38 -5.18 -12.01
CA GLN A 91 -18.15 -6.36 -12.34
C GLN A 91 -18.07 -7.43 -11.24
N GLU A 92 -16.88 -7.64 -10.70
CA GLU A 92 -16.60 -8.58 -9.62
C GLU A 92 -17.30 -8.15 -8.31
N ALA A 93 -17.31 -6.85 -7.99
CA ALA A 93 -18.03 -6.31 -6.83
C ALA A 93 -19.55 -6.49 -6.96
N GLU A 94 -20.11 -6.22 -8.15
CA GLU A 94 -21.53 -6.44 -8.43
C GLU A 94 -21.92 -7.92 -8.35
N MET A 95 -21.07 -8.80 -8.91
CA MET A 95 -21.24 -10.25 -8.85
C MET A 95 -21.23 -10.77 -7.40
N ALA A 96 -20.26 -10.30 -6.60
CA ALA A 96 -20.17 -10.66 -5.18
C ALA A 96 -21.43 -10.22 -4.42
N GLY A 97 -21.92 -9.00 -4.67
CA GLY A 97 -23.17 -8.49 -4.08
C GLY A 97 -24.39 -9.34 -4.46
N ARG A 98 -24.54 -9.70 -5.74
CA ARG A 98 -25.64 -10.58 -6.19
C ARG A 98 -25.59 -11.96 -5.56
N ALA A 99 -24.40 -12.56 -5.48
CA ALA A 99 -24.22 -13.87 -4.86
C ALA A 99 -24.55 -13.82 -3.36
N ALA A 100 -24.15 -12.77 -2.66
CA ALA A 100 -24.45 -12.60 -1.23
C ALA A 100 -25.96 -12.52 -0.98
N VAL A 101 -26.70 -11.78 -1.80
CA VAL A 101 -28.18 -11.71 -1.72
C VAL A 101 -28.80 -13.08 -1.97
N LYS A 102 -28.32 -13.83 -2.96
CA LYS A 102 -28.83 -15.19 -3.25
C LYS A 102 -28.59 -16.15 -2.09
N ALA A 103 -27.39 -16.15 -1.50
CA ALA A 103 -27.05 -16.98 -0.35
C ALA A 103 -27.96 -16.66 0.85
N ALA A 104 -28.17 -15.36 1.14
CA ALA A 104 -29.07 -14.93 2.20
C ALA A 104 -30.52 -15.38 1.97
N LEU A 105 -31.04 -15.28 0.74
CA LEU A 105 -32.38 -15.76 0.40
C LEU A 105 -32.53 -17.29 0.52
N ASN A 106 -31.43 -18.03 0.37
CA ASN A 106 -31.38 -19.47 0.59
C ASN A 106 -31.22 -19.86 2.07
N GLY A 107 -31.20 -18.88 2.98
CA GLY A 107 -31.06 -19.11 4.42
C GLY A 107 -29.63 -19.30 4.91
N GLU A 108 -28.62 -19.03 4.08
CA GLU A 108 -27.22 -19.07 4.50
C GLU A 108 -26.89 -17.85 5.37
N ALA A 109 -26.16 -18.08 6.47
CA ALA A 109 -25.74 -17.05 7.42
C ALA A 109 -24.33 -17.35 7.95
N GLY A 110 -23.59 -16.30 8.34
CA GLY A 110 -22.22 -16.45 8.86
C GLY A 110 -21.18 -16.84 7.79
N VAL A 111 -21.48 -16.59 6.52
CA VAL A 111 -20.63 -16.91 5.37
C VAL A 111 -20.19 -15.65 4.63
N MET A 112 -19.07 -15.75 3.90
CA MET A 112 -18.54 -14.69 3.05
C MET A 112 -18.45 -15.17 1.59
N VAL A 113 -18.95 -14.38 0.66
CA VAL A 113 -18.80 -14.64 -0.78
C VAL A 113 -17.36 -14.36 -1.19
N THR A 114 -16.80 -15.25 -2.01
CA THR A 114 -15.46 -15.09 -2.59
C THR A 114 -15.50 -15.28 -4.10
N LEU A 115 -14.49 -14.75 -4.80
CA LEU A 115 -14.30 -14.94 -6.23
C LEU A 115 -13.28 -16.06 -6.44
N ALA A 116 -13.69 -17.15 -7.09
CA ALA A 116 -12.79 -18.22 -7.48
C ALA A 116 -12.32 -18.02 -8.93
N ARG A 117 -11.00 -18.00 -9.14
CA ARG A 117 -10.39 -17.98 -10.47
C ARG A 117 -9.96 -19.40 -10.83
N ALA A 118 -10.19 -19.77 -12.10
CA ALA A 118 -9.74 -21.03 -12.67
C ALA A 118 -8.25 -20.99 -13.03
#